data_AF-A0A099I465-F1
#
_entry.id   AF-A0A099I465-F1
#
_cell.length_a   1.000
_cell.length_b   1.000
_cell.length_c   1.000
_cell.angle_alpha   90.00
_cell.angle_beta   90.00
_cell.angle_gamma   90.00
#
_symmetry.space_group_name_H-M   'P 1'
#
loop_
_entity.id
_entity.type
_entity.pdbx_description
1 polymer ?
#
loop_
_entity_poly.entity_id
_entity_poly.type
_entity_poly.pdbx_seq_one_letter_code
_entity_poly.pdbx_strand_id
1 'polypeptide(L)'
;MAKDGTNRGGARIGAGAKKKPLAERIAEGNPGKRELTVIDFTDSTVDLEGQPMPKPSKMLSAKQKNGKKLVATDVYKKTWNWLHERGCASLVSPELLERYAMSVARWIQCEEAITEFGFLAKHPTTGNAIQSPYVAMSQNFMSQTNRLWMEIYQIVRENCATEYNGATPQDDVMERLLLARKGN
;
A
#
# COMPACT_ATOMS: atom_id res chain seq x y z
N MET A 1 -3.83 -7.14 -36.07
CA MET A 1 -3.41 -6.79 -37.44
C MET A 1 -4.64 -6.74 -38.33
N ALA A 2 -4.87 -5.63 -39.03
CA ALA A 2 -5.85 -5.59 -40.11
C ALA A 2 -5.33 -6.35 -41.34
N LYS A 3 -6.22 -6.69 -42.27
CA LYS A 3 -5.93 -7.47 -43.49
C LYS A 3 -4.90 -6.83 -44.44
N ASP A 4 -4.52 -5.57 -44.21
CA ASP A 4 -3.54 -4.79 -44.96
C ASP A 4 -2.18 -4.65 -44.24
N GLY A 5 -1.97 -5.38 -43.15
CA GLY A 5 -0.71 -5.33 -42.40
C GLY A 5 -0.48 -4.05 -41.59
N THR A 6 -1.40 -3.08 -41.60
CA THR A 6 -1.25 -1.86 -40.81
C THR A 6 -1.84 -2.04 -39.41
N ASN A 7 -1.07 -1.67 -38.39
CA ASN A 7 -1.52 -1.65 -36.99
C ASN A 7 -2.40 -0.40 -36.76
N ARG A 8 -3.65 -0.45 -37.20
CA ARG A 8 -4.65 0.62 -37.02
C ARG A 8 -5.27 0.67 -35.62
N GLY A 9 -4.55 0.22 -34.59
CA GLY A 9 -4.93 0.38 -33.20
C GLY A 9 -4.15 1.52 -32.60
N GLY A 10 -4.81 2.61 -32.21
CA GLY A 10 -4.16 3.66 -31.42
C GLY A 10 -3.54 3.09 -30.14
N ALA A 11 -2.58 3.82 -29.56
CA ALA A 11 -1.94 3.42 -28.31
C ALA A 11 -3.00 3.12 -27.25
N ARG A 12 -3.14 1.84 -26.88
CA ARG A 12 -4.05 1.43 -25.80
C ARG A 12 -3.48 1.92 -24.47
N ILE A 13 -4.33 2.20 -23.50
CA ILE A 13 -3.89 2.45 -22.12
C ILE A 13 -3.10 1.20 -21.66
N GLY A 14 -1.81 1.37 -21.35
CA GLY A 14 -0.89 0.28 -21.02
C GLY A 14 -0.14 -0.35 -22.21
N ALA A 15 -0.30 0.14 -23.44
CA ALA A 15 0.52 -0.26 -24.58
C ALA A 15 1.87 0.48 -24.56
N GLY A 16 2.97 -0.29 -24.64
CA GLY A 16 4.34 0.22 -24.63
C GLY A 16 5.19 -0.40 -23.52
N ALA A 17 6.48 -0.08 -23.52
CA ALA A 17 7.38 -0.50 -22.45
C ALA A 17 6.96 0.16 -21.12
N LYS A 18 6.92 -0.62 -20.03
CA LYS A 18 6.68 -0.08 -18.69
C LYS A 18 7.74 0.97 -18.38
N LYS A 19 7.33 2.09 -17.77
CA LYS A 19 8.28 3.12 -17.32
C LYS A 19 9.23 2.51 -16.28
N LYS A 20 10.53 2.69 -16.51
CA LYS A 20 11.57 2.32 -15.54
C LYS A 20 11.49 3.24 -14.31
N PRO A 21 11.79 2.75 -13.10
CA PRO A 21 11.97 3.56 -11.88
C PRO A 21 12.89 4.77 -12.11
N LEU A 22 12.74 5.80 -11.28
CA LEU A 22 13.59 6.99 -11.37
C LEU A 22 15.08 6.66 -11.21
N ALA A 23 15.42 5.83 -10.21
CA ALA A 23 16.79 5.38 -9.97
C ALA A 23 17.42 4.69 -11.21
N GLU A 24 16.71 3.75 -11.84
CA GLU A 24 17.17 3.10 -13.08
C GLU A 24 17.33 4.11 -14.23
N ARG A 25 16.42 5.09 -14.35
CA ARG A 25 16.51 6.13 -15.40
C ARG A 25 17.72 7.05 -15.20
N ILE A 26 18.08 7.33 -13.95
CA ILE A 26 19.29 8.09 -13.58
C ILE A 26 20.53 7.24 -13.92
N ALA A 27 20.56 5.97 -13.51
CA ALA A 27 21.67 5.06 -13.77
C ALA A 27 21.94 4.84 -15.27
N GLU A 28 20.89 4.82 -16.10
CA GLU A 28 21.00 4.68 -17.56
C GLU A 28 21.31 6.00 -18.29
N GLY A 29 21.51 7.12 -17.57
CA GLY A 29 21.83 8.41 -18.18
C GLY A 29 20.69 9.02 -19.00
N ASN A 30 19.43 8.71 -18.66
CA ASN A 30 18.23 9.22 -19.33
C ASN A 30 18.22 9.03 -20.87
N PRO A 31 18.19 7.79 -21.37
CA PRO A 31 18.29 7.51 -22.81
C PRO A 31 17.12 8.11 -23.62
N GLY A 32 16.00 8.39 -22.96
CA GLY A 32 14.81 9.00 -23.57
C GLY A 32 14.88 10.52 -23.76
N LYS A 33 15.95 11.19 -23.30
CA LYS A 33 16.19 12.66 -23.40
C LYS A 33 15.07 13.59 -22.91
N ARG A 34 14.02 13.05 -22.28
CA ARG A 34 12.98 13.84 -21.62
C ARG A 34 13.48 14.27 -20.25
N GLU A 35 13.27 15.53 -19.87
CA GLU A 35 13.64 16.00 -18.53
C GLU A 35 13.14 15.02 -17.47
N LEU A 36 14.07 14.54 -16.66
CA LEU A 36 13.75 13.74 -15.49
C LEU A 36 13.38 14.73 -14.39
N THR A 37 12.17 14.59 -13.85
CA THR A 37 11.86 15.21 -12.56
C THR A 37 12.63 14.43 -11.49
N VAL A 38 13.91 14.75 -11.32
CA VAL A 38 14.74 14.27 -10.21
C VAL A 38 14.57 15.28 -9.10
N ILE A 39 13.88 14.89 -8.02
CA ILE A 39 13.95 15.64 -6.78
C ILE A 39 15.25 15.18 -6.12
N ASP A 40 16.32 15.93 -6.40
CA ASP A 40 17.63 15.69 -5.81
C ASP A 40 17.63 16.25 -4.39
N PHE A 41 17.90 15.39 -3.40
CA PHE A 41 18.02 15.78 -1.99
C PHE A 41 19.47 15.99 -1.58
N THR A 42 20.41 15.98 -2.53
CA THR A 42 21.83 16.17 -2.23
C THR A 42 22.21 17.67 -2.21
N ASP A 43 22.76 18.09 -1.06
CA ASP A 43 23.56 19.30 -0.82
C ASP A 43 22.90 20.69 -0.73
N SER A 44 21.69 20.80 -0.20
CA SER A 44 21.22 22.06 0.41
C SER A 44 20.23 21.84 1.56
N THR A 45 20.63 21.04 2.54
CA THR A 45 19.90 20.77 3.79
C THR A 45 20.00 21.91 4.81
N VAL A 46 19.74 23.16 4.39
CA VAL A 46 19.70 24.28 5.36
C VAL A 46 18.27 24.70 5.74
N ASP A 47 17.21 24.35 4.99
CA ASP A 47 15.86 24.67 5.50
C ASP A 47 14.69 23.93 4.83
N LEU A 48 14.81 22.61 4.66
CA LEU A 48 13.60 21.79 4.49
C LEU A 48 13.09 21.45 5.89
N GLU A 49 12.33 22.36 6.49
CA GLU A 49 11.48 22.03 7.64
C GLU A 49 10.70 20.77 7.27
N GLY A 50 11.02 19.65 7.93
CA GLY A 50 10.31 18.40 7.72
C GLY A 50 8.83 18.66 7.94
N GLN A 51 8.02 18.50 6.88
CA GLN A 51 6.58 18.66 6.97
C GLN A 51 6.09 17.84 8.17
N PRO A 52 5.43 18.46 9.16
CA PRO A 52 4.99 17.73 10.33
C PRO A 52 4.00 16.65 9.86
N MET A 53 4.14 15.43 10.40
CA MET A 53 3.23 14.34 10.08
C MET A 53 1.78 14.82 10.26
N PRO A 54 0.93 14.74 9.22
CA PRO A 54 -0.46 15.14 9.34
C PRO A 54 -1.11 14.36 10.47
N LYS A 55 -1.90 15.06 11.28
CA LYS A 55 -2.58 14.42 12.41
C LYS A 55 -3.53 13.35 11.87
N PRO A 56 -3.37 12.07 12.27
CA PRO A 56 -4.27 11.02 11.81
C PRO A 56 -5.71 11.35 12.22
N SER A 57 -6.66 11.10 11.33
CA SER A 57 -8.08 11.21 11.64
C SER A 57 -8.43 10.42 12.90
N LYS A 58 -9.35 10.97 13.70
CA LYS A 58 -9.83 10.32 14.94
C LYS A 58 -10.33 8.90 14.68
N MET A 59 -10.85 8.63 13.48
CA MET A 59 -11.34 7.32 13.06
C MET A 59 -10.25 6.22 13.14
N LEU A 60 -8.98 6.54 12.90
CA LEU A 60 -7.87 5.57 12.96
C LEU A 60 -7.56 5.11 14.39
N SER A 61 -8.05 5.83 15.39
CA SER A 61 -7.85 5.57 16.82
C SER A 61 -9.14 5.17 17.55
N ALA A 62 -10.23 4.99 16.80
CA ALA A 62 -11.54 4.69 17.38
C ALA A 62 -11.50 3.39 18.20
N LYS A 63 -12.09 3.42 19.39
CA LYS A 63 -12.28 2.22 20.21
C LYS A 63 -13.30 1.32 19.53
N GLN A 64 -12.98 0.04 19.45
CA GLN A 64 -13.87 -0.95 18.89
C GLN A 64 -14.88 -1.45 19.92
N LYS A 65 -15.93 -2.16 19.46
CA LYS A 65 -16.96 -2.74 20.34
C LYS A 65 -16.37 -3.66 21.43
N ASN A 66 -15.28 -4.35 21.12
CA ASN A 66 -14.55 -5.22 22.06
C ASN A 66 -13.56 -4.45 22.97
N GLY A 67 -13.57 -3.12 22.95
CA GLY A 67 -12.68 -2.27 23.76
C GLY A 67 -11.25 -2.17 23.26
N LYS A 68 -10.83 -3.00 22.29
CA LYS A 68 -9.48 -2.94 21.70
C LYS A 68 -9.32 -1.65 20.87
N LYS A 69 -8.09 -1.14 20.85
CA LYS A 69 -7.72 -0.02 19.98
C LYS A 69 -7.46 -0.53 18.57
N LEU A 70 -7.86 0.27 17.59
CA LEU A 70 -7.57 -0.02 16.18
C LEU A 70 -6.07 0.20 15.90
N VAL A 71 -5.42 -0.79 15.26
CA VAL A 71 -3.99 -0.75 14.92
C VAL A 71 -3.67 0.24 13.79
N ALA A 72 -4.70 0.81 13.14
CA ALA A 72 -4.56 1.74 12.01
C ALA A 72 -3.68 2.95 12.34
N THR A 73 -3.74 3.49 13.56
CA THR A 73 -2.89 4.62 13.95
C THR A 73 -1.40 4.27 13.86
N ASP A 74 -1.01 3.06 14.25
CA ASP A 74 0.39 2.65 14.25
C ASP A 74 0.87 2.36 12.82
N VAL A 75 0.01 1.77 11.99
CA VAL A 75 0.29 1.57 10.56
C VAL A 75 0.50 2.91 9.86
N TYR A 76 -0.38 3.89 10.11
CA TYR A 76 -0.25 5.23 9.55
C TYR A 76 1.11 5.86 9.87
N LYS A 77 1.50 5.85 11.16
CA LYS A 77 2.77 6.43 11.62
C LYS A 77 3.99 5.73 11.00
N LYS A 78 4.00 4.39 10.99
CA LYS A 78 5.09 3.61 10.42
C LYS A 78 5.26 3.88 8.92
N THR A 79 4.17 3.85 8.18
CA THR A 79 4.20 4.11 6.74
C THR A 79 4.57 5.56 6.44
N TRP A 80 4.10 6.53 7.22
CA TRP A 80 4.51 7.93 7.08
C TRP A 80 6.01 8.12 7.32
N ASN A 81 6.56 7.55 8.40
CA ASN A 81 7.99 7.63 8.68
C ASN A 81 8.82 7.01 7.54
N TRP A 82 8.39 5.86 7.03
CA TRP A 82 9.04 5.21 5.88
C TRP A 82 9.01 6.12 4.63
N LEU A 83 7.90 6.82 4.38
CA LEU A 83 7.83 7.80 3.28
C LEU A 83 8.71 9.03 3.55
N HIS A 84 8.79 9.49 4.79
CA HIS A 84 9.53 10.67 5.20
C HIS A 84 11.04 10.47 5.05
N GLU A 85 11.56 9.33 5.49
CA GLU A 85 12.96 8.91 5.30
C GLU A 85 13.38 8.89 3.82
N ARG A 86 12.42 8.76 2.90
CA ARG A 86 12.62 8.68 1.45
C ARG A 86 12.27 9.98 0.72
N GLY A 87 11.99 11.06 1.44
CA GLY A 87 11.57 12.34 0.86
C GLY A 87 10.23 12.29 0.12
N CYS A 88 9.44 11.22 0.29
CA CYS A 88 8.19 10.98 -0.44
C CYS A 88 6.94 11.33 0.39
N ALA A 89 7.08 11.72 1.66
CA ALA A 89 5.93 11.96 2.54
C ALA A 89 4.98 13.05 2.04
N SER A 90 5.49 14.09 1.39
CA SER A 90 4.68 15.17 0.80
C SER A 90 3.99 14.78 -0.50
N LEU A 91 4.44 13.70 -1.16
CA LEU A 91 3.91 13.22 -2.44
C LEU A 91 2.72 12.26 -2.27
N VAL A 92 2.55 11.71 -1.07
CA VAL A 92 1.45 10.82 -0.73
C VAL A 92 0.37 11.61 -0.03
N SER A 93 -0.86 11.59 -0.56
CA SER A 93 -1.96 12.29 0.09
C SER A 93 -2.27 11.69 1.47
N PRO A 94 -2.59 12.52 2.49
CA PRO A 94 -2.95 12.00 3.81
C PRO A 94 -4.13 11.03 3.75
N GLU A 95 -5.10 11.27 2.88
CA GLU A 95 -6.26 10.40 2.67
C GLU A 95 -5.88 9.02 2.13
N LEU A 96 -4.94 8.94 1.17
CA LEU A 96 -4.44 7.67 0.64
C LEU A 96 -3.79 6.85 1.76
N LEU A 97 -2.95 7.51 2.57
CA LEU A 97 -2.29 6.89 3.71
C LEU A 97 -3.28 6.43 4.79
N GLU A 98 -4.30 7.23 5.10
CA GLU A 98 -5.37 6.85 6.05
C GLU A 98 -6.17 5.64 5.56
N ARG A 99 -6.54 5.62 4.28
CA ARG A 99 -7.26 4.49 3.67
C ARG A 99 -6.43 3.22 3.73
N TYR A 100 -5.14 3.30 3.44
CA TYR A 100 -4.21 2.16 3.54
C TYR A 100 -4.13 1.66 4.98
N ALA A 101 -3.88 2.54 5.93
CA ALA A 101 -3.77 2.19 7.34
C ALA A 101 -5.06 1.54 7.89
N MET A 102 -6.22 2.05 7.47
CA MET A 102 -7.52 1.48 7.82
C MET A 102 -7.72 0.10 7.19
N SER A 103 -7.43 -0.09 5.90
CA SER A 103 -7.63 -1.38 5.23
C SER A 103 -6.75 -2.47 5.84
N VAL A 104 -5.50 -2.15 6.19
CA VAL A 104 -4.59 -3.03 6.93
C VAL A 104 -5.19 -3.45 8.27
N ALA A 105 -5.64 -2.49 9.07
CA ALA A 105 -6.19 -2.79 10.39
C ALA A 105 -7.47 -3.66 10.32
N ARG A 106 -8.31 -3.45 9.30
CA ARG A 106 -9.49 -4.28 9.06
C ARG A 106 -9.14 -5.68 8.56
N TRP A 107 -8.10 -5.81 7.76
CA TRP A 107 -7.61 -7.11 7.33
C TRP A 107 -7.13 -7.94 8.52
N ILE A 108 -6.28 -7.37 9.38
CA ILE A 108 -5.80 -8.02 10.61
C ILE A 108 -6.98 -8.51 11.47
N GLN A 109 -8.02 -7.69 11.63
CA GLN A 109 -9.21 -8.07 12.39
C GLN A 109 -9.98 -9.23 11.79
N CYS A 110 -10.08 -9.28 10.47
CA CYS A 110 -10.73 -10.40 9.81
C CYS A 110 -9.92 -11.68 10.02
N GLU A 111 -8.58 -11.60 9.95
CA GLU A 111 -7.70 -12.75 10.22
C GLU A 111 -7.76 -13.20 11.68
N GLU A 112 -7.77 -12.29 12.65
CA GLU A 112 -8.02 -12.62 14.07
C GLU A 112 -9.38 -13.32 14.26
N ALA A 113 -10.44 -12.80 13.64
CA ALA A 113 -11.78 -13.38 13.71
C ALA A 113 -11.85 -14.76 13.03
N ILE A 114 -11.10 -14.97 11.94
CA ILE A 114 -11.00 -16.28 11.28
C ILE A 114 -10.27 -17.28 12.20
N THR A 115 -9.22 -16.86 12.89
CA THR A 115 -8.55 -17.70 13.89
C THR A 115 -9.49 -18.06 15.05
N GLU A 116 -10.32 -17.12 15.50
CA GLU A 116 -11.24 -17.33 16.61
C GLU A 116 -12.47 -18.18 16.23
N PHE A 117 -13.09 -17.90 15.08
CA PHE A 117 -14.38 -18.49 14.69
C PHE A 117 -14.29 -19.56 13.59
N GLY A 118 -13.13 -19.71 12.95
CA GLY A 118 -12.89 -20.67 11.89
C GLY A 118 -13.28 -20.20 10.48
N PHE A 119 -12.86 -20.99 9.48
CA PHE A 119 -13.03 -20.69 8.06
C PHE A 119 -14.42 -21.06 7.50
N LEU A 120 -15.12 -21.99 8.16
CA LEU A 120 -16.41 -22.51 7.72
C LEU A 120 -17.51 -22.02 8.66
N ALA A 121 -18.64 -21.62 8.08
CA ALA A 121 -19.87 -21.30 8.78
C ALA A 121 -21.02 -22.18 8.23
N LYS A 122 -22.21 -22.08 8.82
CA LYS A 122 -23.42 -22.74 8.33
C LYS A 122 -24.38 -21.70 7.74
N HIS A 123 -25.00 -22.04 6.61
CA HIS A 123 -26.04 -21.21 6.03
C HIS A 123 -27.27 -21.16 6.96
N PRO A 124 -27.80 -19.96 7.28
CA PRO A 124 -28.81 -19.81 8.33
C PRO A 124 -30.14 -20.51 8.03
N THR A 125 -30.48 -20.73 6.76
CA THR A 125 -31.76 -21.37 6.37
C THR A 125 -31.62 -22.80 5.87
N THR A 126 -30.46 -23.18 5.32
CA THR A 126 -30.29 -24.52 4.70
C THR A 126 -29.39 -25.43 5.53
N GLY A 127 -28.65 -24.89 6.51
CA GLY A 127 -27.71 -25.66 7.34
C GLY A 127 -26.44 -26.13 6.63
N ASN A 128 -26.34 -25.94 5.31
CA ASN A 128 -25.19 -26.31 4.51
C ASN A 128 -23.94 -25.53 4.93
N ALA A 129 -22.77 -26.15 4.79
CA ALA A 129 -21.49 -25.48 5.01
C ALA A 129 -21.29 -24.36 3.99
N ILE A 130 -20.88 -23.19 4.47
CA ILE A 130 -20.54 -22.02 3.68
C ILE A 130 -19.21 -21.45 4.17
N GLN A 131 -18.61 -20.58 3.37
CA GLN A 131 -17.46 -19.80 3.80
C GLN A 131 -17.87 -18.85 4.94
N SER A 132 -17.02 -18.73 5.95
CA SER A 132 -17.20 -17.73 7.01
C SER A 132 -17.23 -16.31 6.43
N PRO A 133 -18.16 -15.44 6.87
CA PRO A 133 -18.24 -14.06 6.39
C PRO A 133 -16.94 -13.28 6.62
N TYR A 134 -16.16 -13.65 7.65
CA TYR A 134 -14.85 -13.05 7.93
C TYR A 134 -13.82 -13.36 6.84
N VAL A 135 -13.89 -14.51 6.18
CA VAL A 135 -12.98 -14.86 5.08
C VAL A 135 -13.27 -14.00 3.85
N ALA A 136 -14.55 -13.83 3.48
CA ALA A 136 -14.92 -12.96 2.37
C ALA A 136 -14.53 -11.49 2.63
N MET A 137 -14.72 -10.99 3.86
CA MET A 137 -14.26 -9.66 4.24
C MET A 137 -12.73 -9.54 4.22
N SER A 138 -12.01 -10.55 4.70
CA SER A 138 -10.54 -10.58 4.68
C SER A 138 -10.01 -10.44 3.25
N GLN A 139 -10.53 -11.22 2.31
CA GLN A 139 -10.13 -11.16 0.90
C GLN A 139 -10.35 -9.77 0.28
N ASN A 140 -11.44 -9.09 0.64
CA ASN A 140 -11.73 -7.73 0.19
C ASN A 140 -10.71 -6.72 0.75
N PHE A 141 -10.42 -6.77 2.06
CA PHE A 141 -9.45 -5.86 2.68
C PHE A 141 -8.02 -6.15 2.26
N MET A 142 -7.64 -7.41 2.04
CA MET A 142 -6.37 -7.80 1.43
C MET A 142 -6.21 -7.14 0.05
N SER A 143 -7.21 -7.30 -0.82
CA SER A 143 -7.18 -6.74 -2.18
C SER A 143 -7.10 -5.21 -2.16
N GLN A 144 -7.87 -4.57 -1.28
CA GLN A 144 -7.83 -3.12 -1.09
C GLN A 144 -6.47 -2.65 -0.59
N THR A 145 -5.90 -3.34 0.40
CA THR A 145 -4.58 -3.03 0.98
C THR A 145 -3.49 -3.14 -0.08
N ASN A 146 -3.46 -4.22 -0.85
CA ASN A 146 -2.48 -4.41 -1.91
C ASN A 146 -2.59 -3.33 -2.99
N ARG A 147 -3.81 -2.93 -3.36
CA ARG A 147 -4.02 -1.84 -4.34
C ARG A 147 -3.49 -0.50 -3.83
N LEU A 148 -3.84 -0.13 -2.60
CA LEU A 148 -3.41 1.12 -1.98
C LEU A 148 -1.89 1.14 -1.76
N TRP A 149 -1.31 -0.01 -1.37
CA TRP A 149 0.13 -0.16 -1.26
C TRP A 149 0.82 0.03 -2.61
N MET A 150 0.33 -0.60 -3.68
CA MET A 150 0.91 -0.41 -5.02
C MET A 150 0.84 1.06 -5.47
N GLU A 151 -0.23 1.78 -5.13
CA GLU A 151 -0.35 3.22 -5.41
C GLU A 151 0.72 4.03 -4.67
N ILE A 152 0.88 3.80 -3.36
CA ILE A 152 1.92 4.45 -2.53
C ILE A 152 3.32 4.10 -3.03
N TYR A 153 3.57 2.82 -3.31
CA TYR A 153 4.87 2.33 -3.75
C TYR A 153 5.24 2.83 -5.15
N GLN A 154 4.26 3.00 -6.05
CA GLN A 154 4.50 3.58 -7.35
C GLN A 154 4.95 5.04 -7.23
N ILE A 155 4.34 5.84 -6.34
CA ILE A 155 4.78 7.21 -6.06
C ILE A 155 6.24 7.21 -5.61
N VAL A 156 6.62 6.32 -4.70
CA VAL A 156 8.01 6.21 -4.24
C VAL A 156 8.94 5.82 -5.38
N ARG A 157 8.60 4.79 -6.16
CA ARG A 157 9.41 4.34 -7.31
C ARG A 157 9.62 5.40 -8.38
N GLU A 158 8.65 6.27 -8.60
CA GLU A 158 8.69 7.30 -9.62
C GLU A 158 9.46 8.56 -9.17
N ASN A 159 9.63 8.76 -7.85
CA ASN A 159 10.16 10.01 -7.30
C ASN A 159 11.40 9.84 -6.42
N CYS A 160 11.72 8.61 -5.98
CA CYS A 160 12.89 8.32 -5.16
C CYS A 160 14.08 7.96 -6.06
N ALA A 161 15.18 8.70 -5.92
CA ALA A 161 16.42 8.47 -6.67
C ALA A 161 17.22 7.26 -6.13
N THR A 162 16.92 6.79 -4.93
CA THR A 162 17.56 5.63 -4.31
C THR A 162 16.69 4.37 -4.48
N GLU A 163 17.29 3.27 -4.92
CA GLU A 163 16.63 1.96 -4.92
C GLU A 163 16.52 1.44 -3.49
N TYR A 164 15.31 1.08 -3.07
CA TYR A 164 15.08 0.50 -1.76
C TYR A 164 14.88 -1.01 -1.84
N ASN A 165 15.82 -1.76 -1.25
CA ASN A 165 15.80 -3.22 -1.18
C ASN A 165 15.57 -3.77 0.25
N GLY A 166 15.15 -2.92 1.19
CA GLY A 166 14.93 -3.31 2.59
C GLY A 166 13.46 -3.62 2.92
N ALA A 167 13.16 -3.78 4.22
CA ALA A 167 11.82 -4.06 4.73
C ALA A 167 10.84 -2.91 4.51
N THR A 168 9.68 -3.21 3.92
CA THR A 168 8.62 -2.24 3.67
C THR A 168 7.53 -2.31 4.73
N PRO A 169 6.73 -1.24 4.91
CA PRO A 169 5.53 -1.28 5.74
C PRO A 169 4.57 -2.43 5.39
N GLN A 170 4.56 -2.90 4.14
CA GLN A 170 3.76 -4.05 3.72
C GLN A 170 4.33 -5.37 4.25
N ASP A 171 5.65 -5.50 4.38
CA ASP A 171 6.30 -6.68 4.97
C ASP A 171 5.99 -6.78 6.47
N ASP A 172 6.01 -5.65 7.18
CA ASP A 172 5.56 -5.53 8.58
C ASP A 172 4.11 -6.02 8.77
N VAL A 173 3.23 -5.73 7.81
CA VAL A 173 1.83 -6.21 7.84
C VAL A 173 1.80 -7.73 7.66
N MET A 174 2.56 -8.24 6.69
CA MET A 174 2.65 -9.69 6.46
C MET A 174 3.19 -10.42 7.70
N GLU A 175 4.23 -9.89 8.36
CA GLU A 175 4.76 -10.47 9.59
C GLU A 175 3.70 -10.55 10.68
N ARG A 176 2.93 -9.46 10.90
CA ARG A 176 1.83 -9.46 11.89
C ARG A 176 0.76 -10.49 11.56
N LEU A 177 0.42 -10.66 10.28
CA LEU A 177 -0.56 -11.66 9.83
C LEU A 177 -0.05 -13.09 10.05
N LEU A 178 1.23 -13.34 9.77
CA LEU A 178 1.86 -14.63 10.01
C LEU A 178 1.92 -14.96 11.50
N LEU A 179 2.18 -13.97 12.36
CA LEU A 179 2.14 -14.13 13.81
C LEU A 179 0.71 -14.39 14.32
N ALA A 180 -0.28 -13.69 13.78
CA ALA A 180 -1.69 -13.90 14.12
C ALA A 180 -2.18 -15.32 13.76
N ARG A 181 -1.63 -15.91 12.68
CA ARG A 181 -1.94 -17.28 12.25
C ARG A 181 -1.22 -18.35 13.07
N LYS A 182 -0.06 -18.04 13.63
CA LYS A 182 0.77 -18.94 14.44
C LYS A 182 0.27 -19.13 15.88
N GLY A 183 -0.98 -18.77 16.19
CA GLY A 183 -1.55 -18.78 17.55
C GLY A 183 -0.96 -19.89 18.44
N ASN A 184 -0.31 -19.47 19.53
CA ASN A 184 0.44 -20.26 20.53
C ASN A 184 0.41 -21.78 20.38
#